data_AF-A0A535HC84-F1
#
_entry.id   AF-A0A535HC84-F1
#
_cell.length_a   1.000
_cell.length_b   1.000
_cell.length_c   1.000
_cell.angle_alpha   90.00
_cell.angle_beta   90.00
_cell.angle_gamma   90.00
#
_symmetry.space_group_name_H-M   'P 1'
#
loop_
_entity.id
_entity.type
_entity.pdbx_description
1 polymer ?
#
loop_
_entity_poly.entity_id
_entity_poly.type
_entity_poly.pdbx_seq_one_letter_code
_entity_poly.pdbx_strand_id
1 'polypeptide(L)'
;MRRTVTVHKTGKTTHEVVYLLTDLTPLQASPRRLLDLNRGHWSIENGLHYVRDVSFGEDRSRLRAGSAPQIMAALRNLAITLIHRSGSSQILATAKWEGTIE
;
A
#
# COMPACT_ATOMS: atom_id res chain seq x y z
N MET A 1 14.43 -12.78 7.87
CA MET A 1 13.11 -13.41 7.60
C MET A 1 13.21 -14.22 6.31
N ARG A 2 12.66 -15.44 6.27
CA ARG A 2 12.57 -16.23 5.04
C ARG A 2 11.16 -16.09 4.45
N ARG A 3 11.08 -15.77 3.16
CA ARG A 3 9.84 -15.76 2.38
C ARG A 3 9.89 -16.86 1.34
N THR A 4 8.76 -17.52 1.13
CA THR A 4 8.55 -18.45 0.02
C THR A 4 7.58 -17.78 -0.95
N VAL A 5 7.96 -17.68 -2.21
CA VAL A 5 7.14 -17.08 -3.27
C VAL A 5 6.84 -18.15 -4.30
N THR A 6 5.55 -18.37 -4.58
CA THR A 6 5.11 -19.29 -5.63
C THR A 6 4.47 -18.48 -6.75
N VAL A 7 4.98 -18.64 -7.97
CA VAL A 7 4.42 -17.99 -9.15
C VAL A 7 3.25 -18.83 -9.65
N HIS A 8 2.02 -18.31 -9.51
CA HIS A 8 0.80 -19.06 -9.86
C HIS A 8 0.76 -19.56 -11.31
N LYS A 9 1.32 -18.81 -12.26
CA LYS A 9 1.34 -19.17 -13.69
C LYS A 9 2.25 -20.37 -14.01
N THR A 10 3.34 -20.54 -13.28
CA THR A 10 4.39 -21.52 -13.61
C THR A 10 4.60 -22.57 -12.54
N GLY A 11 3.98 -22.42 -11.37
CA GLY A 11 4.21 -23.28 -10.19
C GLY A 11 5.60 -23.14 -9.57
N LYS A 12 6.49 -22.33 -10.16
CA LYS A 12 7.86 -22.16 -9.69
C LYS A 12 7.84 -21.53 -8.30
N THR A 13 8.51 -22.21 -7.36
CA THR A 13 8.68 -21.72 -5.99
C THR A 13 10.12 -21.24 -5.80
N THR A 14 10.28 -20.04 -5.24
CA THR A 14 11.58 -19.46 -4.88
C THR A 14 11.60 -19.15 -3.38
N HIS A 15 12.79 -19.27 -2.80
CA HIS A 15 13.05 -18.87 -1.41
C HIS A 15 13.90 -17.61 -1.40
N GLU A 16 13.47 -16.64 -0.62
CA GLU A 16 14.13 -15.36 -0.44
C GLU A 16 14.45 -15.17 1.04
N VAL A 17 15.66 -14.69 1.33
CA VAL A 17 16.06 -14.29 2.68
C VAL A 17 16.16 -12.77 2.71
N VAL A 18 15.31 -12.16 3.52
CA VAL A 18 15.27 -10.71 3.74
C VAL A 18 15.88 -10.39 5.10
N TYR A 19 16.85 -9.50 5.12
CA TYR A 19 17.45 -8.98 6.35
C TYR A 19 16.71 -7.71 6.77
N LEU A 20 16.42 -7.59 8.07
CA LEU A 20 15.78 -6.40 8.65
C LEU A 20 16.83 -5.64 9.46
N LEU A 21 16.92 -4.34 9.26
CA LEU A 21 17.73 -3.45 10.09
C LEU A 21 16.79 -2.66 11.00
N THR A 22 17.18 -2.54 12.27
CA THR A 22 16.40 -1.82 13.28
C THR A 22 17.33 -1.22 14.32
N ASP A 23 16.92 -0.09 14.87
CA ASP A 23 17.48 0.58 16.03
C ASP A 23 16.96 0.03 17.36
N LEU A 24 16.01 -0.93 17.33
CA LEU A 24 15.52 -1.60 18.52
C LEU A 24 16.64 -2.36 19.22
N THR A 25 16.70 -2.23 20.55
CA THR A 25 17.64 -2.99 21.38
C THR A 25 17.30 -4.49 21.35
N PRO A 26 18.25 -5.39 21.68
CA PRO A 26 17.98 -6.83 21.72
C PRO A 26 16.80 -7.24 22.63
N LEU A 27 16.54 -6.48 23.70
CA LEU A 27 15.40 -6.71 24.60
C LEU A 27 14.05 -6.34 23.95
N GLN A 28 14.05 -5.38 23.02
CA GLN A 28 12.85 -4.94 22.29
C GLN A 28 12.64 -5.72 20.99
N ALA A 29 13.72 -6.25 20.41
CA ALA A 29 13.75 -6.90 19.10
C ALA A 29 13.44 -8.41 19.16
N SER A 30 12.45 -8.82 19.96
CA SER A 30 12.02 -10.22 19.97
C SER A 30 11.59 -10.68 18.57
N PRO A 31 11.82 -11.94 18.17
CA PRO A 31 11.46 -12.42 16.83
C PRO A 31 9.99 -12.19 16.47
N ARG A 32 9.09 -12.38 17.45
CA ARG A 32 7.66 -12.13 17.28
C ARG A 32 7.37 -10.65 17.00
N ARG A 33 7.97 -9.74 17.79
CA ARG A 33 7.78 -8.30 17.60
C ARG A 33 8.28 -7.83 16.24
N LEU A 34 9.44 -8.31 15.81
CA LEU A 34 10.00 -7.97 14.49
C LEU A 34 9.09 -8.48 13.36
N LEU A 35 8.53 -9.69 13.50
CA LEU A 35 7.59 -10.22 12.52
C LEU A 35 6.29 -9.41 12.47
N ASP A 36 5.76 -9.02 13.63
CA ASP A 36 4.54 -8.21 13.73
C ASP A 36 4.74 -6.82 13.11
N LEU A 37 5.88 -6.18 13.37
CA LEU A 37 6.25 -4.89 12.74
C LEU A 37 6.38 -5.04 11.22
N ASN A 38 7.09 -6.07 10.76
CA ASN A 38 7.27 -6.30 9.33
C ASN A 38 5.94 -6.59 8.62
N ARG A 39 5.05 -7.38 9.22
CA ARG A 39 3.70 -7.63 8.67
C ARG A 39 2.83 -6.39 8.76
N GLY A 40 2.91 -5.64 9.86
CA GLY A 40 2.19 -4.39 10.05
C GLY A 40 2.55 -3.34 9.00
N HIS A 41 3.83 -3.28 8.60
CA HIS A 41 4.29 -2.38 7.55
C HIS A 41 3.55 -2.62 6.21
N TRP A 42 3.28 -3.88 5.84
CA TRP A 42 2.53 -4.21 4.62
C TRP A 42 1.08 -3.68 4.61
N SER A 43 0.51 -3.33 5.77
CA SER A 43 -0.81 -2.70 5.81
C SER A 43 -0.84 -1.33 5.15
N ILE A 44 0.31 -0.64 5.06
CA ILE A 44 0.43 0.65 4.36
C ILE A 44 0.22 0.44 2.86
N GLU A 45 0.86 -0.58 2.28
CA GLU A 45 0.71 -0.90 0.86
C GLU A 45 -0.73 -1.25 0.51
N ASN A 46 -1.33 -2.17 1.26
CA ASN A 46 -2.69 -2.62 0.99
C ASN A 46 -3.76 -1.57 1.32
N GLY A 47 -3.57 -0.80 2.39
CA GLY A 47 -4.58 0.14 2.91
C GLY A 47 -4.47 1.55 2.33
N LEU A 48 -3.29 1.99 1.91
CA LEU A 48 -3.07 3.34 1.39
C LEU A 48 -2.73 3.32 -0.10
N HIS A 49 -1.68 2.60 -0.50
CA HIS A 49 -1.18 2.63 -1.88
C HIS A 49 -2.19 2.04 -2.87
N TYR A 50 -2.65 0.81 -2.63
CA TYR A 50 -3.64 0.17 -3.50
C TYR A 50 -4.92 1.00 -3.66
N VAL A 51 -5.43 1.55 -2.55
CA VAL A 51 -6.63 2.41 -2.57
C VAL A 51 -6.39 3.66 -3.39
N ARG A 52 -5.22 4.29 -3.23
CA ARG A 52 -4.87 5.51 -3.96
C ARG A 52 -4.76 5.25 -5.47
N ASP A 53 -4.10 4.16 -5.85
CA ASP A 53 -3.81 3.83 -7.24
C ASP A 53 -5.08 3.40 -7.98
N VAL A 54 -5.84 2.49 -7.36
CA VAL A 54 -7.02 1.88 -7.99
C VAL A 54 -8.27 2.73 -7.75
N SER A 55 -8.61 3.01 -6.49
CA SER A 55 -9.89 3.65 -6.14
C SER A 55 -9.87 5.15 -6.42
N PHE A 56 -8.75 5.82 -6.14
CA PHE A 56 -8.56 7.24 -6.46
C PHE A 56 -7.87 7.49 -7.82
N GLY A 57 -7.62 6.41 -8.58
CA GLY A 57 -7.17 6.47 -9.97
C GLY A 57 -5.83 7.19 -10.16
N GLU A 58 -4.92 7.14 -9.20
CA GLU A 58 -3.62 7.83 -9.29
C GLU A 58 -2.85 7.38 -10.54
N ASP A 59 -2.81 6.09 -10.85
CA ASP A 59 -2.18 5.54 -12.06
C ASP A 59 -2.74 6.12 -13.36
N ARG A 60 -4.04 6.45 -13.36
CA ARG A 60 -4.74 7.01 -14.52
C ARG A 60 -4.61 8.53 -14.62
N SER A 61 -4.09 9.19 -13.58
CA SER A 61 -3.93 10.64 -13.56
C SER A 61 -2.94 11.11 -14.62
N ARG A 62 -3.34 12.06 -15.47
CA ARG A 62 -2.50 12.67 -16.51
C ARG A 62 -1.88 14.00 -16.09
N LEU A 63 -2.11 14.44 -14.85
CA LEU A 63 -1.51 15.65 -14.31
C LEU A 63 0.01 15.47 -14.21
N ARG A 64 0.77 16.31 -14.91
CA ARG A 64 2.24 16.26 -14.98
C ARG A 64 2.91 17.63 -14.78
N ALA A 65 2.14 18.72 -14.76
CA ALA A 65 2.68 20.07 -14.72
C ALA A 65 2.95 20.56 -13.29
N GLY A 66 4.11 21.19 -13.08
CA GLY A 66 4.49 21.82 -11.82
C GLY A 66 4.32 20.90 -10.62
N SER A 67 3.74 21.43 -9.54
CA SER A 67 3.48 20.69 -8.31
C SER A 67 2.15 19.91 -8.30
N ALA A 68 1.44 19.85 -9.43
CA ALA A 68 0.12 19.20 -9.49
C ALA A 68 0.14 17.72 -9.07
N PRO A 69 1.12 16.88 -9.45
CA PRO A 69 1.20 15.49 -8.98
C PRO A 69 1.29 15.39 -7.46
N GLN A 70 2.14 16.20 -6.82
CA GLN A 70 2.37 16.18 -5.37
C GLN A 70 1.15 16.69 -4.61
N ILE A 71 0.52 17.76 -5.09
CA ILE A 71 -0.72 18.30 -4.51
C ILE A 71 -1.82 17.24 -4.56
N MET A 72 -2.00 16.58 -5.70
CA MET A 72 -3.01 15.54 -5.83
C MET A 72 -2.73 14.32 -4.95
N ALA A 73 -1.47 13.90 -4.82
CA ALA A 73 -1.09 12.84 -3.89
C ALA A 73 -1.45 13.20 -2.44
N ALA A 74 -1.17 14.44 -2.03
CA ALA A 74 -1.51 14.94 -0.69
C ALA A 74 -3.04 14.97 -0.45
N LEU A 75 -3.81 15.44 -1.42
CA LEU A 75 -5.28 15.48 -1.34
C LEU A 75 -5.88 14.07 -1.25
N ARG A 76 -5.39 13.12 -2.06
CA ARG A 76 -5.83 11.72 -1.99
C ARG A 76 -5.52 11.11 -0.62
N ASN A 77 -4.33 11.36 -0.08
CA ASN A 77 -3.96 10.88 1.25
C ASN A 77 -4.86 11.44 2.36
N LEU A 78 -5.20 12.73 2.27
CA LEU A 78 -6.12 13.35 3.20
C LEU A 78 -7.49 12.68 3.13
N ALA A 79 -8.04 12.49 1.93
CA ALA A 79 -9.34 11.84 1.73
C ALA A 79 -9.36 10.41 2.29
N ILE A 80 -8.35 9.58 1.97
CA ILE A 80 -8.23 8.21 2.48
C ILE A 80 -8.18 8.22 4.03
N THR A 81 -7.39 9.13 4.61
CA THR A 81 -7.27 9.25 6.06
C THR A 81 -8.61 9.61 6.71
N LEU A 82 -9.36 10.56 6.14
CA LEU A 82 -10.68 10.95 6.65
C LEU A 82 -11.68 9.80 6.58
N ILE A 83 -11.68 9.03 5.48
CA ILE A 83 -12.55 7.87 5.32
C ILE A 83 -12.25 6.82 6.40
N HIS A 84 -10.97 6.47 6.60
CA HIS A 84 -10.59 5.52 7.65
C HIS A 84 -10.98 6.01 9.04
N ARG A 85 -10.87 7.31 9.32
CA ARG A 85 -11.27 7.91 10.60
C ARG A 85 -12.78 7.95 10.82
N SER A 86 -13.58 7.94 9.75
CA SER A 86 -15.04 7.91 9.82
C SER A 86 -15.62 6.52 10.17
N GLY A 87 -14.77 5.49 10.28
CA GLY A 87 -15.18 4.12 10.60
C GLY A 87 -15.53 3.26 9.37
N SER A 88 -15.48 3.83 8.17
CA SER A 88 -15.61 3.08 6.91
C SER A 88 -14.30 2.35 6.61
N SER A 89 -14.24 1.06 6.93
CA SER A 89 -13.07 0.18 6.73
C SER A 89 -12.96 -0.38 5.31
N GLN A 90 -13.93 -0.09 4.44
CA GLN A 90 -14.02 -0.63 3.09
C GLN A 90 -14.13 0.54 2.10
N ILE A 91 -12.99 1.00 1.57
CA ILE A 91 -13.00 1.78 0.33
C ILE A 91 -13.12 0.75 -0.79
N LEU A 92 -14.35 0.35 -1.10
CA LEU A 92 -14.61 -0.57 -2.20
C LEU A 92 -14.10 0.07 -3.50
N ALA A 93 -13.30 -0.67 -4.25
CA ALA A 93 -12.74 -0.30 -5.56
C ALA A 93 -13.81 -0.11 -6.67
N THR A 94 -15.07 0.13 -6.30
CA THR A 94 -16.19 0.29 -7.22
C THR A 94 -16.46 1.76 -7.47
N ALA A 95 -15.48 2.42 -8.11
CA ALA A 95 -15.75 3.60 -8.91
C ALA A 95 -15.18 3.32 -10.30
N LYS A 96 -15.94 2.57 -11.12
CA LYS A 96 -15.78 2.64 -12.56
C LYS A 96 -16.06 4.09 -12.94
N TRP A 97 -15.00 4.84 -13.22
CA TRP A 97 -15.14 6.12 -13.90
C TRP A 97 -15.48 5.80 -15.36
N GLU A 98 -16.77 5.81 -15.69
CA GLU A 98 -17.29 5.81 -17.05
C GLU A 98 -17.50 7.28 -17.46
N GLY A 99 -16.41 7.97 -17.77
CA GLY A 99 -16.49 9.25 -18.48
C GLY A 99 -16.09 9.03 -19.93
N THR A 100 -17.07 8.64 -20.73
CA THR A 100 -17.02 8.90 -22.17
C THR A 100 -17.08 10.41 -22.35
N ILE A 101 -16.02 10.99 -22.92
CA ILE A 101 -16.08 12.35 -23.45
C ILE A 101 -16.63 12.21 -24.87
N GLU A 102 -17.85 12.71 -25.09
CA GLU A 102 -18.25 13.26 -26.38
C GLU A 102 -17.59 14.63 -26.57
#